data_AF-A0A973XJA4-F1
#
_entry.id   AF-A0A973XJA4-F1
#
_cell.length_a   1.000
_cell.length_b   1.000
_cell.length_c   1.000
_cell.angle_alpha   90.00
_cell.angle_beta   90.00
_cell.angle_gamma   90.00
#
_symmetry.space_group_name_H-M   'P 1'
#
loop_
_entity.id
_entity.type
_entity.pdbx_description
1 polymer ?
#
loop_
_entity_poly.entity_id
_entity_poly.type
_entity_poly.pdbx_seq_one_letter_code
_entity_poly.pdbx_strand_id
1 'polypeptide(L)'
;MISLAFNAALAFYGAFLLAALSPSPPDPFSRAVTFALTGSDRGIVRPVDWTACVFEVDGAQFRVGAVDTDRLSIELRDVPSDWGQVQRVAVGLHGEAPVYERIERAIEDSNPMDDDFALMLKAELKQRSPGLFEDRRTAETDYTLLLGTTDVARVRHDWGVLIRACSGPPHGP
;
A
#
# COMPACT_ATOMS: atom_id res chain seq x y z
N MET A 1 21.81 54.50 -8.28
CA MET A 1 22.37 53.80 -7.10
C MET A 1 21.23 53.15 -6.32
N ILE A 2 20.67 52.05 -6.86
CA ILE A 2 19.61 51.25 -6.24
C ILE A 2 19.93 49.81 -6.65
N SER A 3 20.87 49.12 -6.00
CA SER A 3 21.11 47.72 -6.40
C SER A 3 21.92 46.85 -5.43
N LEU A 4 21.87 47.11 -4.12
CA LEU A 4 22.52 46.22 -3.14
C LEU A 4 21.63 45.87 -1.95
N ALA A 5 20.69 46.74 -1.56
CA ALA A 5 19.78 46.46 -0.44
C ALA A 5 18.65 45.46 -0.76
N PHE A 6 18.25 45.32 -2.04
CA PHE A 6 17.13 44.45 -2.42
C PHE A 6 17.49 42.96 -2.49
N ASN A 7 18.76 42.62 -2.75
CA ASN A 7 19.20 41.23 -2.87
C ASN A 7 19.41 40.54 -1.51
N ALA A 8 19.71 41.29 -0.45
CA ALA A 8 19.87 40.72 0.89
C ALA A 8 18.51 40.33 1.52
N ALA A 9 17.44 41.08 1.23
CA ALA A 9 16.11 40.77 1.75
C ALA A 9 15.56 39.45 1.18
N LEU A 10 15.71 39.20 -0.12
CA LEU A 10 15.24 37.97 -0.77
C LEU A 10 15.95 36.70 -0.27
N ALA A 11 17.22 36.79 0.13
CA ALA A 11 17.94 35.66 0.70
C ALA A 11 17.45 35.26 2.10
N PHE A 12 17.04 36.23 2.93
CA PHE A 12 16.49 35.96 4.27
C PHE A 12 15.06 35.42 4.23
N TYR A 13 14.22 35.87 3.28
CA TYR A 13 12.88 35.31 3.11
C TYR A 13 12.86 33.94 2.41
N GLY A 14 13.86 33.63 1.57
CA GLY A 14 14.02 32.32 0.95
C GLY A 14 14.46 31.21 1.92
N ALA A 15 15.27 31.55 2.93
CA ALA A 15 15.74 30.59 3.93
C ALA A 15 14.67 30.18 4.95
N PHE A 16 13.67 31.03 5.22
CA PHE A 16 12.59 30.72 6.16
C PHE A 16 11.51 29.80 5.57
N LEU A 17 11.34 29.76 4.25
CA LEU A 17 10.30 28.94 3.59
C LEU A 17 10.72 27.49 3.33
N LEU A 18 12.02 27.17 3.40
CA LEU A 18 12.52 25.80 3.17
C LEU A 18 12.68 24.99 4.47
N ALA A 19 12.63 25.61 5.64
CA ALA A 19 12.67 24.89 6.92
C ALA A 19 11.33 24.28 7.34
N ALA A 20 10.22 24.67 6.68
CA ALA A 20 8.86 24.23 7.01
C ALA A 20 8.40 22.95 6.28
N LEU A 21 9.22 22.38 5.40
CA LEU A 21 8.95 21.10 4.73
C LEU A 21 9.57 19.92 5.47
N SER A 22 9.68 20.01 6.80
CA SER A 22 9.88 18.81 7.61
C SER A 22 8.59 18.01 7.51
N PRO A 23 8.56 16.80 6.93
CA PRO A 23 7.36 15.98 6.96
C PRO A 23 6.98 15.83 8.42
N SER A 24 5.76 16.25 8.78
CA SER A 24 5.24 16.00 10.12
C SER A 24 5.43 14.51 10.41
N PRO A 25 5.94 14.14 11.59
CA PRO A 25 6.06 12.72 11.93
C PRO A 25 4.69 12.06 11.69
N PRO A 26 4.65 10.88 11.04
CA PRO A 26 3.41 10.20 10.76
C PRO A 26 2.62 10.06 12.06
N ASP A 27 1.36 10.48 12.04
CA ASP A 27 0.44 10.31 13.17
C ASP A 27 0.50 8.85 13.67
N PRO A 28 0.45 8.59 14.99
CA PRO A 28 0.55 7.23 15.53
C PRO A 28 -0.36 6.21 14.85
N PHE A 29 -1.55 6.63 14.38
CA PHE A 29 -2.44 5.78 13.61
C PHE A 29 -1.85 5.41 12.24
N SER A 30 -1.34 6.39 11.48
CA SER A 30 -0.72 6.13 10.18
C SER A 30 0.48 5.19 10.28
N ARG A 31 1.25 5.28 11.37
CA ARG A 31 2.36 4.35 11.63
C ARG A 31 1.87 2.94 11.93
N ALA A 32 0.81 2.81 12.73
CA ALA A 32 0.19 1.53 13.03
C ALA A 32 -0.41 0.90 11.77
N VAL A 33 -1.13 1.67 10.94
CA VAL A 33 -1.66 1.23 9.65
C VAL A 33 -0.53 0.70 8.76
N THR A 34 0.55 1.49 8.62
CA THR A 34 1.71 1.13 7.81
C THR A 34 2.34 -0.17 8.30
N PHE A 35 2.61 -0.31 9.60
CA PHE A 35 3.25 -1.50 10.11
C PHE A 35 2.33 -2.73 10.09
N ALA A 36 1.04 -2.57 10.39
CA ALA A 36 0.05 -3.65 10.36
C ALA A 36 -0.07 -4.28 8.96
N LEU A 37 -0.04 -3.45 7.91
CA LEU A 37 -0.23 -3.91 6.53
C LEU A 37 1.07 -4.29 5.81
N THR A 38 2.25 -3.87 6.30
CA THR A 38 3.53 -4.13 5.61
C THR A 38 4.59 -4.82 6.45
N GLY A 39 4.44 -4.82 7.78
CA GLY A 39 5.45 -5.28 8.73
C GLY A 39 6.69 -4.39 8.82
N SER A 40 6.63 -3.17 8.27
CA SER A 40 7.77 -2.25 8.19
C SER A 40 7.34 -0.80 8.45
N ASP A 41 8.09 -0.08 9.28
CA ASP A 41 7.89 1.38 9.47
C ASP A 41 8.16 2.19 8.20
N ARG A 42 8.83 1.60 7.21
CA ARG A 42 9.14 2.23 5.91
C ARG A 42 8.23 1.75 4.79
N GLY A 43 7.24 0.91 5.11
CA GLY A 43 6.25 0.48 4.14
C GLY A 43 5.47 1.66 3.59
N ILE A 44 5.08 1.57 2.32
CA ILE A 44 4.24 2.58 1.69
C ILE A 44 2.81 2.07 1.72
N VAL A 45 1.97 2.77 2.47
CA VAL A 45 0.52 2.54 2.49
C VAL A 45 -0.16 3.82 2.05
N ARG A 46 -1.00 3.72 1.03
CA ARG A 46 -1.79 4.85 0.55
C ARG A 46 -3.24 4.66 0.97
N PRO A 47 -3.86 5.62 1.67
CA PRO A 47 -5.30 5.56 1.90
C PRO A 47 -6.05 5.76 0.59
N VAL A 48 -6.98 4.85 0.29
CA VAL A 48 -7.93 4.98 -0.83
C VAL A 48 -9.21 5.63 -0.34
N ASP A 49 -9.73 5.15 0.80
CA ASP A 49 -10.87 5.72 1.50
C ASP A 49 -10.69 5.51 3.02
N TRP A 50 -10.41 6.59 3.75
CA TRP A 50 -10.25 6.53 5.20
C TRP A 50 -11.54 6.19 5.94
N THR A 51 -12.69 6.60 5.40
CA THR A 51 -14.00 6.40 6.04
C THR A 51 -14.43 4.94 5.93
N ALA A 52 -14.17 4.32 4.78
CA ALA A 52 -14.41 2.90 4.56
C ALA A 52 -13.23 2.01 4.97
N CYS A 53 -12.15 2.59 5.51
CA CYS A 53 -10.91 1.90 5.86
C CYS A 53 -10.36 1.02 4.73
N VAL A 54 -10.19 1.63 3.56
CA VAL A 54 -9.59 1.01 2.38
C VAL A 54 -8.19 1.59 2.15
N PHE A 55 -7.20 0.70 2.14
CA PHE A 55 -5.80 1.04 2.04
C PHE A 55 -5.15 0.32 0.87
N GLU A 56 -4.27 0.98 0.15
CA GLU A 56 -3.50 0.40 -0.93
C GLU A 56 -2.07 0.12 -0.49
N VAL A 57 -1.60 -1.11 -0.73
CA VAL A 57 -0.22 -1.56 -0.54
C VAL A 57 0.20 -2.31 -1.80
N ASP A 58 1.30 -1.90 -2.41
CA ASP A 58 1.87 -2.53 -3.62
C ASP A 58 0.82 -2.80 -4.72
N GLY A 59 -0.04 -1.80 -4.98
CA GLY A 59 -1.10 -1.88 -5.99
C GLY A 59 -2.29 -2.79 -5.66
N ALA A 60 -2.35 -3.36 -4.46
CA ALA A 60 -3.51 -4.08 -3.94
C ALA A 60 -4.24 -3.26 -2.88
N GLN A 61 -5.57 -3.32 -2.89
CA GLN A 61 -6.43 -2.71 -1.90
C GLN A 61 -6.79 -3.71 -0.80
N PHE A 62 -6.61 -3.29 0.45
CA PHE A 62 -7.00 -3.97 1.67
C PHE A 62 -8.18 -3.22 2.28
N ARG A 63 -9.33 -3.89 2.36
CA ARG A 63 -10.59 -3.35 2.86
C ARG A 63 -10.76 -3.75 4.32
N VAL A 64 -10.07 -3.05 5.21
CA VAL A 64 -10.02 -3.38 6.63
C VAL A 64 -11.40 -3.23 7.29
N GLY A 65 -12.23 -2.29 6.83
CA GLY A 65 -13.61 -2.15 7.29
C GLY A 65 -14.52 -3.34 6.95
N ALA A 66 -14.11 -4.23 6.03
CA ALA A 66 -14.83 -5.44 5.68
C ALA A 66 -14.32 -6.70 6.41
N VAL A 67 -13.27 -6.57 7.23
CA VAL A 67 -12.67 -7.70 7.96
C VAL A 67 -13.56 -8.07 9.14
N ASP A 68 -13.94 -9.34 9.20
CA ASP A 68 -14.52 -9.98 10.38
C ASP A 68 -13.42 -10.16 11.45
N THR A 69 -13.50 -9.32 12.48
CA THR A 69 -12.51 -9.25 13.54
C THR A 69 -12.43 -10.52 14.38
N ASP A 70 -13.53 -11.28 14.47
CA ASP A 70 -13.57 -12.53 15.24
C ASP A 70 -12.83 -13.67 14.51
N ARG A 71 -12.61 -13.50 13.20
CA ARG A 71 -11.89 -14.44 12.34
C ARG A 71 -10.49 -13.96 11.96
N LEU A 72 -10.04 -12.80 12.45
CA LEU A 72 -8.69 -12.31 12.22
C LEU A 72 -7.66 -13.25 12.90
N SER A 73 -6.72 -13.77 12.12
CA SER A 73 -5.63 -14.60 12.64
C SER A 73 -4.28 -13.92 12.44
N ILE A 74 -3.40 -13.98 13.45
CA ILE A 74 -2.05 -13.44 13.39
C ILE A 74 -1.09 -14.45 14.01
N GLU A 75 -0.28 -15.07 13.18
CA GLU A 75 0.63 -16.16 13.57
C GLU A 75 1.96 -16.09 12.82
N LEU A 76 2.97 -16.77 13.37
CA LEU A 76 4.26 -16.91 12.71
C LEU A 76 4.22 -18.18 11.84
N ARG A 77 4.61 -18.06 10.57
CA ARG A 77 4.71 -19.18 9.63
C ARG A 77 6.09 -19.28 9.03
N ASP A 78 6.54 -20.52 8.84
CA ASP A 78 7.69 -20.81 7.98
C ASP A 78 7.25 -20.74 6.52
N VAL A 79 7.90 -19.89 5.74
CA VAL A 79 7.61 -19.67 4.32
C VAL A 79 8.86 -20.03 3.51
N PRO A 80 8.72 -20.78 2.42
CA PRO A 80 9.85 -21.08 1.54
C PRO A 80 10.40 -19.79 0.91
N SER A 81 11.72 -19.69 0.84
CA SER A 81 12.45 -18.66 0.11
C SER A 81 13.64 -19.29 -0.63
N ASP A 82 14.26 -18.53 -1.53
CA ASP A 82 15.43 -18.98 -2.30
C ASP A 82 16.62 -19.40 -1.42
N TRP A 83 16.66 -18.94 -0.16
CA TRP A 83 17.73 -19.20 0.81
C TRP A 83 17.34 -20.25 1.87
N GLY A 84 16.18 -20.90 1.72
CA GLY A 84 15.62 -21.84 2.70
C GLY A 84 14.32 -21.34 3.34
N GLN A 85 13.92 -21.96 4.44
CA GLN A 85 12.71 -21.56 5.18
C GLN A 85 12.98 -20.28 5.97
N VAL A 86 12.10 -19.28 5.82
CA VAL A 86 12.14 -18.03 6.58
C VAL A 86 10.85 -17.83 7.36
N GLN A 87 10.98 -17.37 8.59
CA GLN A 87 9.82 -17.04 9.41
C GLN A 87 9.25 -15.69 9.00
N ARG A 88 7.94 -15.65 8.84
CA ARG A 88 7.17 -14.44 8.54
C ARG A 88 5.87 -14.43 9.33
N VAL A 89 5.40 -13.24 9.70
CA VAL A 89 4.07 -13.10 10.27
C VAL A 89 3.04 -13.23 9.16
N ALA A 90 2.11 -14.16 9.31
CA ALA A 90 0.95 -14.33 8.46
C ALA A 90 -0.28 -13.73 9.16
N VAL A 91 -1.00 -12.87 8.45
CA VAL A 91 -2.26 -12.30 8.91
C VAL A 91 -3.39 -12.82 8.02
N GLY A 92 -4.27 -13.66 8.58
CA GLY A 92 -5.44 -14.17 7.87
C GLY A 92 -6.61 -13.20 7.99
N LEU A 93 -7.07 -12.71 6.86
CA LEU A 93 -8.16 -11.76 6.70
C LEU A 93 -9.38 -12.51 6.15
N HIS A 94 -10.52 -12.38 6.83
CA HIS A 94 -11.78 -12.96 6.39
C HIS A 94 -12.89 -11.92 6.48
N GLY A 95 -13.87 -11.97 5.59
CA GLY A 95 -15.04 -11.08 5.62
C GLY A 95 -16.19 -11.61 4.77
N GLU A 96 -17.39 -11.04 4.97
CA GLU A 96 -18.55 -11.33 4.11
C GLU A 96 -18.48 -10.58 2.77
N ALA A 97 -17.76 -9.45 2.76
CA ALA A 97 -17.38 -8.69 1.57
C ALA A 97 -15.88 -8.86 1.29
N PRO A 98 -15.40 -8.52 0.07
CA PRO A 98 -13.98 -8.63 -0.25
C PRO A 98 -13.12 -7.86 0.75
N VAL A 99 -12.10 -8.53 1.30
CA VAL A 99 -11.10 -7.95 2.21
C VAL A 99 -9.81 -7.58 1.47
N TYR A 100 -9.58 -8.22 0.31
CA TYR A 100 -8.46 -7.99 -0.58
C TYR A 100 -8.95 -7.81 -2.01
N GLU A 101 -8.33 -6.87 -2.72
CA GLU A 101 -8.61 -6.64 -4.14
C GLU A 101 -7.35 -6.19 -4.87
N ARG A 102 -7.03 -6.80 -6.02
CA ARG A 102 -5.95 -6.35 -6.91
C ARG A 102 -6.46 -6.26 -8.34
N ILE A 103 -6.08 -5.17 -9.02
CA ILE A 103 -6.33 -4.98 -10.44
C ILE A 103 -4.99 -5.11 -11.15
N GLU A 104 -4.79 -6.21 -11.87
CA GLU A 104 -3.69 -6.37 -12.79
C GLU A 104 -4.06 -5.70 -14.10
N ARG A 105 -3.35 -4.63 -14.46
CA ARG A 105 -3.61 -3.89 -15.69
C ARG A 105 -3.16 -4.69 -16.90
N ALA A 106 -3.95 -4.62 -17.96
CA ALA A 106 -3.64 -5.14 -19.28
C ALA A 106 -2.28 -4.62 -19.80
N ILE A 107 -1.60 -5.45 -20.59
CA ILE A 107 -0.55 -4.98 -21.48
C ILE A 107 -1.19 -4.05 -22.51
N GLU A 108 -0.63 -2.85 -22.65
CA GLU A 108 -1.07 -1.91 -23.69
C GLU A 108 -0.75 -2.46 -25.07
N ASP A 109 -1.76 -2.50 -25.94
CA ASP A 109 -1.66 -2.95 -27.33
C ASP A 109 -0.60 -2.20 -28.14
N SER A 110 -0.44 -0.91 -27.87
CA SER A 110 0.60 -0.07 -28.49
C SER A 110 0.95 1.09 -27.57
N ASN A 111 2.24 1.30 -27.33
CA ASN A 111 2.78 2.44 -26.62
C ASN A 111 3.54 3.33 -27.64
N PRO A 112 3.46 4.67 -27.56
CA PRO A 112 4.21 5.58 -28.44
C PRO A 112 5.73 5.38 -28.43
N MET A 113 6.27 4.70 -27.41
CA MET A 113 7.69 4.35 -27.30
C MET A 113 8.02 2.93 -27.80
N ASP A 114 7.04 2.15 -28.25
CA ASP A 114 7.28 0.82 -28.80
C ASP A 114 7.99 0.93 -30.16
N ASP A 115 9.03 0.12 -30.36
CA ASP A 115 9.63 -0.11 -31.67
C ASP A 115 8.91 -1.23 -32.43
N ASP A 116 9.26 -1.41 -33.71
CA ASP A 116 8.65 -2.42 -34.57
C ASP A 116 8.76 -3.86 -33.99
N PHE A 117 9.83 -4.14 -33.23
CA PHE A 117 10.03 -5.42 -32.59
C PHE A 117 9.07 -5.62 -31.41
N ALA A 118 8.93 -4.61 -30.55
CA ALA A 118 7.98 -4.62 -29.43
C ALA A 118 6.54 -4.79 -29.92
N LEU A 119 6.16 -4.09 -31.00
CA LEU A 119 4.84 -4.23 -31.62
C LEU A 119 4.61 -5.65 -32.17
N MET A 120 5.59 -6.23 -32.85
CA MET A 120 5.50 -7.60 -33.36
C MET A 120 5.40 -8.62 -32.22
N LEU A 121 6.19 -8.45 -31.15
CA LEU A 121 6.15 -9.33 -29.98
C LEU A 121 4.80 -9.24 -29.26
N LYS A 122 4.24 -8.03 -29.08
CA LYS A 122 2.91 -7.82 -28.50
C LYS A 122 1.82 -8.46 -29.35
N ALA A 123 1.90 -8.33 -30.68
CA ALA A 123 0.94 -8.97 -31.59
C ALA A 123 0.97 -10.51 -31.45
N GLU A 124 2.15 -11.12 -31.39
CA GLU A 124 2.30 -12.56 -31.17
C GLU A 124 1.80 -12.99 -29.78
N LEU A 125 2.13 -12.23 -28.73
CA LEU A 125 1.66 -12.47 -27.37
C LEU A 125 0.13 -12.39 -27.28
N LYS A 126 -0.48 -11.41 -27.96
CA LYS A 126 -1.94 -11.24 -27.99
C LYS A 126 -2.64 -12.41 -28.67
N GLN A 127 -2.05 -12.98 -29.72
CA GLN A 127 -2.60 -14.17 -30.38
C GLN A 127 -2.53 -15.41 -29.48
N ARG A 128 -1.42 -15.59 -28.75
CA ARG A 128 -1.22 -16.76 -27.88
C ARG A 128 -1.91 -16.65 -26.53
N SER A 129 -2.05 -15.44 -26.01
CA SER A 129 -2.54 -15.18 -24.65
C SER A 129 -3.29 -13.84 -24.60
N PRO A 130 -4.48 -13.76 -25.25
CA PRO A 130 -5.24 -12.52 -25.35
C PRO A 130 -5.64 -11.94 -23.98
N GLY A 131 -5.83 -12.80 -22.97
CA GLY A 131 -6.18 -12.37 -21.61
C GLY A 131 -5.09 -11.56 -20.88
N LEU A 132 -3.86 -11.46 -21.41
CA LEU A 132 -2.84 -10.54 -20.89
C LEU A 132 -3.10 -9.08 -21.29
N PHE A 133 -3.97 -8.86 -22.27
CA PHE A 133 -4.37 -7.55 -22.78
C PHE A 133 -5.74 -7.12 -22.24
N GLU A 134 -6.24 -7.82 -21.22
CA GLU A 134 -7.46 -7.49 -20.49
C GLU A 134 -7.12 -7.22 -19.02
N ASP A 135 -7.77 -6.22 -18.44
CA ASP A 135 -7.64 -5.95 -17.01
C ASP A 135 -8.22 -7.14 -16.22
N ARG A 136 -7.43 -7.65 -15.28
CA ARG A 136 -7.87 -8.75 -14.41
C ARG A 136 -8.06 -8.25 -13.00
N ARG A 137 -9.30 -8.35 -12.52
CA ARG A 137 -9.67 -8.01 -11.16
C ARG A 137 -9.78 -9.28 -10.32
N THR A 138 -8.96 -9.37 -9.29
CA THR A 138 -9.03 -10.40 -8.26
C THR A 138 -9.57 -9.77 -6.99
N ALA A 139 -10.71 -10.25 -6.49
CA ALA A 139 -11.30 -9.80 -5.24
C ALA A 139 -11.56 -11.03 -4.36
N GLU A 140 -11.05 -11.01 -3.14
CA GLU A 140 -11.06 -12.17 -2.24
C GLU A 140 -11.69 -11.80 -0.90
N THR A 141 -12.57 -12.66 -0.41
CA THR A 141 -13.19 -12.59 0.93
C THR A 141 -12.34 -13.27 1.99
N ASP A 142 -11.31 -14.01 1.58
CA ASP A 142 -10.38 -14.77 2.42
C ASP A 142 -8.97 -14.59 1.84
N TYR A 143 -8.08 -13.95 2.60
CA TYR A 143 -6.74 -13.61 2.13
C TYR A 143 -5.70 -13.73 3.24
N THR A 144 -4.54 -14.31 2.96
CA THR A 144 -3.41 -14.34 3.90
C THR A 144 -2.37 -13.31 3.50
N LEU A 145 -2.24 -12.26 4.31
CA LEU A 145 -1.20 -11.25 4.18
C LEU A 145 0.09 -11.73 4.86
N LEU A 146 1.16 -11.91 4.08
CA LEU A 146 2.48 -12.30 4.59
C LEU A 146 3.37 -11.07 4.77
N LEU A 147 3.71 -10.77 6.01
CA LEU A 147 4.51 -9.60 6.37
C LEU A 147 6.01 -9.95 6.41
N GLY A 148 6.86 -9.00 6.02
CA GLY A 148 8.32 -9.14 6.02
C GLY A 148 8.98 -9.08 7.41
N THR A 149 8.23 -9.39 8.47
CA THR A 149 8.68 -9.30 9.87
C THR A 149 8.42 -10.60 10.61
N THR A 150 9.08 -10.79 11.76
CA THR A 150 8.84 -11.86 12.73
C THR A 150 8.21 -11.37 14.03
N ASP A 151 7.99 -10.05 14.17
CA ASP A 151 7.45 -9.42 15.38
C ASP A 151 5.92 -9.56 15.46
N VAL A 152 5.45 -10.74 15.85
CA VAL A 152 4.03 -11.05 16.03
C VAL A 152 3.36 -10.12 17.04
N ALA A 153 4.06 -9.76 18.12
CA ALA A 153 3.49 -8.96 19.19
C ALA A 153 3.16 -7.55 18.71
N ARG A 154 4.08 -6.93 17.96
CA ARG A 154 3.85 -5.61 17.36
C ARG A 154 2.77 -5.67 16.28
N VAL A 155 2.79 -6.68 15.41
CA VAL A 155 1.73 -6.85 14.39
C VAL A 155 0.35 -6.95 15.05
N ARG A 156 0.20 -7.73 16.13
CA ARG A 156 -1.05 -7.81 16.89
C ARG A 156 -1.46 -6.47 17.50
N HIS A 157 -0.51 -5.73 18.07
CA HIS A 157 -0.77 -4.43 18.64
C HIS A 157 -1.28 -3.44 17.58
N ASP A 158 -0.56 -3.33 16.46
CA ASP A 158 -0.84 -2.37 15.39
C ASP A 158 -2.13 -2.73 14.63
N TRP A 159 -2.41 -4.03 14.42
CA TRP A 159 -3.73 -4.48 13.95
C TRP A 159 -4.84 -4.12 14.93
N GLY A 160 -4.62 -4.28 16.23
CA GLY A 160 -5.60 -3.87 17.23
C GLY A 160 -5.89 -2.37 17.22
N VAL A 161 -4.88 -1.53 16.98
CA VAL A 161 -5.06 -0.08 16.79
C VAL A 161 -5.86 0.19 15.52
N LEU A 162 -5.47 -0.44 14.41
CA LEU A 162 -6.11 -0.30 13.11
C LEU A 162 -7.60 -0.68 13.14
N ILE A 163 -7.92 -1.85 13.70
CA ILE A 163 -9.31 -2.32 13.83
C ILE A 163 -10.12 -1.37 14.70
N ARG A 164 -9.62 -0.93 15.86
CA ARG A 164 -10.37 0.00 16.73
C ARG A 164 -10.71 1.31 16.02
N ALA A 165 -9.82 1.83 15.19
CA ALA A 165 -10.08 3.04 14.42
C ALA A 165 -11.10 2.79 13.30
N CYS A 166 -11.06 1.62 12.67
CA CYS A 166 -11.96 1.25 11.57
C CYS A 166 -13.34 0.75 12.00
N SER A 167 -13.47 0.28 13.25
CA SER A 167 -14.74 -0.14 13.86
C SER A 167 -15.42 0.98 14.67
N GLY A 168 -14.77 2.13 14.82
CA GLY A 168 -15.35 3.30 15.49
C GLY A 168 -16.47 3.95 14.66
N PRO A 169 -17.40 4.70 15.28
CA PRO A 169 -18.36 5.49 14.52
C PRO A 169 -17.57 6.42 13.58
N PRO A 170 -18.06 6.64 12.34
CA PRO A 170 -17.36 7.51 11.38
C PRO A 170 -17.08 8.82 12.09
N HIS A 171 -15.80 9.20 12.16
CA HIS A 171 -15.41 10.51 12.66
C HIS A 171 -16.03 11.54 11.72
N GLY A 172 -17.24 11.98 12.07
CA GLY A 172 -17.92 13.06 11.40
C GLY A 172 -17.18 14.39 11.65
N PRO A 173 -17.32 15.35 10.73
CA PRO A 173 -17.00 16.75 11.04
C PRO A 173 -17.84 17.27 12.22
#